data_AF-A0A925J1P7-F1
#
_entry.id   AF-A0A925J1P7-F1
#
_cell.length_a   1.000
_cell.length_b   1.000
_cell.length_c   1.000
_cell.angle_alpha   90.00
_cell.angle_beta   90.00
_cell.angle_gamma   90.00
#
_symmetry.space_group_name_H-M   'P 1'
#
loop_
_entity.id
_entity.type
_entity.pdbx_description
1 polymer ?
#
loop_
_entity_poly.entity_id
_entity_poly.type
_entity_poly.pdbx_seq_one_letter_code
_entity_poly.pdbx_strand_id
1 'polypeptide(L)' 'MARLIAIDYGTKRVGLAATDPLQIIASALDTVHAKDVLVF' A
#
# COMPACT_ATOMS: atom_id res chain seq x y z
N MET A 1 0.77 -11.43 -13.74
CA MET A 1 -0.01 -11.89 -12.57
C MET A 1 -0.39 -10.67 -11.76
N ALA A 2 -1.59 -10.64 -11.18
CA ALA A 2 -1.98 -9.57 -10.27
C ALA A 2 -1.18 -9.67 -8.96
N ARG A 3 -0.98 -8.55 -8.27
CA ARG A 3 -0.42 -8.51 -6.91
C ARG A 3 -1.51 -8.10 -5.93
N LEU A 4 -1.47 -8.63 -4.72
CA LEU A 4 -2.31 -8.13 -3.63
C LEU A 4 -1.67 -6.87 -3.05
N ILE A 5 -2.49 -5.86 -2.76
CA ILE A 5 -2.08 -4.61 -2.13
C ILE A 5 -2.69 -4.54 -0.73
N ALA A 6 -1.84 -4.34 0.27
CA ALA A 6 -2.26 -3.97 1.62
C ALA A 6 -2.22 -2.46 1.77
N ILE A 7 -3.28 -1.89 2.35
CA ILE A 7 -3.41 -0.47 2.63
C ILE A 7 -3.61 -0.32 4.14
N ASP A 8 -2.62 0.27 4.80
CA ASP A 8 -2.71 0.65 6.21
C ASP A 8 -3.05 2.13 6.31
N TYR A 9 -4.34 2.43 6.54
CA TYR A 9 -4.86 3.79 6.48
C TYR A 9 -4.75 4.50 7.84
N GLY A 10 -3.76 5.39 7.95
CA GLY A 10 -3.62 6.32 9.07
C GLY A 10 -4.09 7.73 8.74
N THR A 11 -4.42 8.52 9.76
CA THR A 11 -4.90 9.91 9.60
C THR A 11 -3.82 10.89 9.14
N LYS A 12 -2.53 10.56 9.30
CA LYS A 12 -1.40 11.39 8.87
C LYS A 12 -0.72 10.85 7.61
N ARG A 13 -0.56 9.53 7.55
CA ARG A 13 0.16 8.79 6.51
C ARG A 13 -0.56 7.48 6.26
N VAL A 14 -0.44 6.98 5.04
CA VAL A 14 -0.98 5.69 4.62
C VAL A 14 0.16 4.84 4.11
N GLY A 15 0.32 3.66 4.70
CA GLY A 15 1.32 2.67 4.30
C GLY A 15 0.76 1.77 3.20
N LEU A 16 1.59 1.49 2.20
CA LEU A 16 1.27 0.57 1.10
C LEU A 16 2.28 -0.57 1.10
N ALA A 17 1.79 -1.79 0.95
CA ALA A 17 2.63 -2.97 0.72
C ALA A 17 2.05 -3.79 -0.43
N ALA A 18 2.94 -4.43 -1.19
CA ALA A 18 2.57 -5.30 -2.30
C ALA A 18 3.16 -6.69 -2.10
N THR A 19 2.42 -7.72 -2.52
CA THR A 19 2.95 -9.08 -2.51
C THR A 19 3.91 -9.35 -3.66
N ASP A 20 4.80 -10.31 -3.47
CA ASP A 20 5.60 -10.92 -4.55
C ASP A 20 4.70 -11.64 -5.60
N PRO A 21 5.25 -12.09 -6.74
CA PRO A 21 4.48 -12.74 -7.80
C PRO A 21 3.73 -14.02 -7.38
N LEU A 22 4.23 -14.73 -6.36
CA LEU A 22 3.58 -15.94 -5.82
C LEU A 22 2.57 -15.61 -4.73
N GLN A 23 2.41 -14.34 -4.35
CA GLN A 23 1.50 -13.85 -3.31
C GLN A 23 1.80 -14.41 -1.89
N ILE A 24 3.07 -14.66 -1.58
CA ILE A 24 3.52 -15.27 -0.31
C ILE A 24 4.06 -14.20 0.65
N ILE A 25 4.83 -13.24 0.15
CA ILE A 25 5.54 -12.24 0.94
C ILE A 25 5.05 -10.85 0.57
N ALA A 26 4.48 -10.13 1.53
CA ALA A 26 4.21 -8.70 1.41
C ALA A 26 5.47 -7.89 1.76
N SER A 27 5.85 -6.95 0.90
CA SER A 27 6.96 -6.03 1.13
C SER A 27 6.49 -4.58 1.03
N ALA A 28 7.15 -3.69 1.77
CA ALA A 28 6.84 -2.26 1.74
C ALA A 28 6.94 -1.72 0.31
N LEU A 29 5.91 -1.00 -0.12
CA LEU A 29 5.85 -0.36 -1.44
C LEU A 29 6.11 1.14 -1.29
N ASP A 30 5.32 1.83 -0.47
CA ASP A 30 5.48 3.26 -0.20
C ASP A 30 4.76 3.68 1.09
N THR A 31 5.00 4.90 1.54
CA THR A 31 4.20 5.58 2.55
C THR A 31 3.94 7.01 2.11
N VAL A 32 2.67 7.34 1.88
CA VAL A 32 2.26 8.66 1.40
C VAL A 32 1.49 9.43 2.47
N HIS A 33 1.39 10.75 2.34
CA HIS A 33 0.53 11.55 3.20
C HIS A 33 -0.95 11.22 2.93
N ALA A 34 -1.77 11.15 3.99
CA ALA A 34 -3.17 10.72 3.86
C ALA A 34 -4.00 11.63 2.93
N LYS A 35 -3.67 12.93 2.88
CA LYS A 35 -4.32 13.90 1.98
C LYS A 35 -4.07 13.65 0.49
N ASP A 36 -3.05 12.88 0.14
CA ASP A 36 -2.64 12.64 -1.25
C ASP A 36 -3.15 11.28 -1.76
N VAL A 37 -3.76 10.44 -0.90
CA VAL A 37 -4.25 9.09 -1.25
C VAL A 37 -5.54 9.11 -2.07
N LEU A 38 -6.41 10.07 -1.79
CA LEU A 38 -7.67 10.26 -2.51
C LEU A 38 -7.67 11.69 -3.04
N VAL A 39 -7.36 11.83 -4.33
CA VAL A 39 -7.47 13.10 -5.03
C VAL A 39 -8.80 13.09 -5.78
N PHE A 40 -9.70 14.03 -5.43
CA PHE A 40 -10.96 14.27 -6.14
C PHE A 40 -10.77 15.28 -7.27
#